data_AF-A0A7K1L7V7-F1
#
_entry.id   AF-A0A7K1L7V7-F1
#
_cell.length_a   1.000
_cell.length_b   1.000
_cell.length_c   1.000
_cell.angle_alpha   90.00
_cell.angle_beta   90.00
_cell.angle_gamma   90.00
#
_symmetry.space_group_name_H-M   'P 1'
#
loop_
_entity.id
_entity.type
_entity.pdbx_description
1 polymer ?
#
loop_
_entity_poly.entity_id
_entity_poly.type
_entity_poly.pdbx_seq_one_letter_code
_entity_poly.pdbx_strand_id
1 'polypeptide(L)'
;MSSLTARDKAPWTVTAAIAGTFVLLAAHVFALVYPPHVPADLFHVVWGTAFCGLAVLLRRPRNWARVWLTALIAIQFVGKGVVFVLEDRTGVLVLIVVGWTVMIAVLALLWVPPSGRFFGSAPRTS
;
A
#
# COMPACT_ATOMS: atom_id res chain seq x y z
N MET A 1 34.07 -8.19 1.97
CA MET A 1 32.68 -8.18 2.45
C MET A 1 32.32 -6.76 2.86
N SER A 2 31.58 -6.04 2.02
CA SER A 2 31.17 -4.65 2.29
C SER A 2 30.14 -4.64 3.42
N SER A 3 30.44 -4.00 4.55
CA SER A 3 29.44 -3.76 5.58
C SER A 3 28.47 -2.71 5.04
N LEU A 4 27.26 -3.14 4.69
CA LEU A 4 26.15 -2.23 4.43
C LEU A 4 25.90 -1.44 5.72
N THR A 5 26.48 -0.24 5.79
CA THR A 5 26.28 0.67 6.90
C THR A 5 24.79 0.98 7.02
N ALA A 6 24.31 1.25 8.23
CA ALA A 6 22.89 1.51 8.52
C ALA A 6 22.26 2.65 7.68
N ARG A 7 23.07 3.42 6.94
CA ARG A 7 22.63 4.48 6.02
C ARG A 7 22.01 3.97 4.70
N ASP A 8 22.23 2.71 4.32
CA ASP A 8 21.73 2.17 3.03
C ASP A 8 20.43 1.37 3.15
N LYS A 9 19.90 1.21 4.38
CA LYS A 9 18.63 0.51 4.62
C LYS A 9 17.46 1.49 4.56
N ALA A 10 16.47 1.18 3.72
CA ALA A 10 15.25 1.97 3.64
C ALA A 10 14.62 2.06 5.05
N PRO A 11 14.11 3.23 5.47
CA PRO A 11 13.46 3.36 6.76
C PRO A 11 12.39 2.29 6.94
N TRP A 12 12.29 1.73 8.15
CA TRP A 12 11.38 0.61 8.42
C TRP A 12 9.93 0.95 8.07
N THR A 13 9.53 2.22 8.20
CA THR A 13 8.22 2.74 7.83
C THR A 13 7.94 2.61 6.32
N VAL A 14 8.94 2.89 5.48
CA VAL A 14 8.86 2.72 4.02
C VAL A 14 8.78 1.23 3.68
N THR A 15 9.59 0.41 4.32
CA THR A 15 9.56 -1.05 4.13
C THR A 15 8.21 -1.64 4.53
N ALA A 16 7.66 -1.20 5.66
CA ALA A 16 6.34 -1.61 6.16
C ALA A 16 5.21 -1.12 5.25
N ALA A 17 5.26 0.12 4.75
CA ALA A 17 4.27 0.64 3.80
C ALA A 17 4.28 -0.14 2.48
N ILE A 18 5.47 -0.47 1.97
CA ILE A 18 5.61 -1.33 0.79
C ILE A 18 5.00 -2.70 1.08
N ALA A 19 5.41 -3.36 2.17
CA ALA A 19 4.91 -4.69 2.54
C ALA A 19 3.37 -4.71 2.67
N GLY A 20 2.80 -3.72 3.38
CA GLY A 20 1.35 -3.59 3.51
C GLY A 20 0.64 -3.38 2.16
N THR A 21 1.25 -2.64 1.23
CA THR A 21 0.71 -2.47 -0.13
C THR A 21 0.73 -3.78 -0.92
N PHE A 22 1.77 -4.60 -0.77
CA PHE A 22 1.82 -5.94 -1.37
C PHE A 22 0.81 -6.90 -0.74
N VAL A 23 0.52 -6.80 0.56
CA VAL A 23 -0.58 -7.56 1.18
C VAL A 23 -1.92 -7.18 0.56
N LEU A 24 -2.16 -5.89 0.30
CA LEU A 24 -3.36 -5.45 -0.41
C LEU A 24 -3.41 -6.06 -1.82
N LEU A 25 -2.32 -6.09 -2.58
CA LEU A 25 -2.26 -6.76 -3.89
C LEU A 25 -2.62 -8.25 -3.77
N ALA A 26 -2.08 -8.97 -2.79
CA ALA A 26 -2.37 -10.39 -2.61
C ALA A 26 -3.88 -10.64 -2.40
N ALA A 27 -4.56 -9.75 -1.67
CA ALA A 27 -6.02 -9.82 -1.53
C ALA A 27 -6.77 -9.60 -2.86
N HIS A 28 -6.21 -8.77 -3.76
CA HIS A 28 -6.80 -8.57 -5.10
C HIS A 28 -6.60 -9.80 -5.98
N VAL A 29 -5.40 -10.38 -5.96
CA VAL A 29 -5.13 -11.65 -6.67
C VAL A 29 -6.01 -12.77 -6.14
N PHE A 30 -6.25 -12.83 -4.83
CA PHE A 30 -7.19 -13.78 -4.25
C PHE A 30 -8.61 -13.58 -4.78
N ALA A 31 -9.10 -12.33 -4.83
CA ALA A 31 -10.42 -12.02 -5.40
C ALA A 31 -10.53 -12.44 -6.88
N LEU A 32 -9.44 -12.32 -7.65
CA LEU A 32 -9.38 -12.78 -9.05
C LEU A 32 -9.48 -14.28 -9.24
N VAL A 33 -9.07 -15.09 -8.26
CA VAL A 33 -9.11 -16.56 -8.35
C VAL A 33 -10.30 -17.16 -7.62
N TYR A 34 -10.97 -16.38 -6.76
CA TYR A 34 -12.11 -16.84 -5.98
C TYR A 34 -13.43 -16.47 -6.67
N PRO A 35 -14.17 -17.43 -7.25
CA PRO A 35 -15.40 -17.13 -7.98
C PRO A 35 -16.52 -16.58 -7.06
N PRO A 36 -17.49 -15.85 -7.63
CA PRO A 36 -17.68 -15.55 -9.06
C PRO A 36 -16.81 -14.39 -9.56
N HIS A 37 -16.30 -14.51 -10.79
CA HIS A 37 -15.52 -13.45 -11.42
C HIS A 37 -16.44 -12.37 -12.00
N VAL A 38 -16.07 -11.11 -11.79
CA VAL A 38 -16.81 -9.95 -12.30
C VAL A 38 -15.86 -9.00 -13.04
N PRO A 39 -16.34 -8.13 -13.96
CA PRO A 39 -15.48 -7.19 -14.69
C PRO A 39 -14.62 -6.30 -13.79
N ALA A 40 -15.05 -6.08 -12.53
CA ALA A 40 -14.26 -5.40 -11.53
C ALA A 40 -12.91 -6.11 -11.24
N ASP A 41 -12.77 -7.41 -11.49
CA ASP A 41 -11.53 -8.15 -11.23
C ASP A 41 -10.37 -7.69 -12.12
N LEU A 42 -10.65 -7.27 -13.37
CA LEU A 42 -9.63 -6.65 -14.23
C LEU A 42 -9.17 -5.30 -13.70
N PHE A 43 -10.09 -4.52 -13.12
CA PHE A 43 -9.75 -3.29 -12.40
C PHE A 43 -8.80 -3.60 -11.23
N HIS A 44 -9.03 -4.72 -10.53
CA HIS A 44 -8.17 -5.14 -9.42
C HIS A 44 -6.73 -5.47 -9.87
N VAL A 45 -6.53 -6.11 -11.03
CA VAL A 45 -5.19 -6.39 -11.59
C VAL A 45 -4.45 -5.11 -11.96
N VAL A 46 -5.09 -4.27 -12.76
CA VAL A 46 -4.46 -3.06 -13.34
C VAL A 46 -4.05 -2.12 -12.21
N TRP A 47 -4.98 -1.83 -11.31
CA TRP A 47 -4.70 -0.95 -10.19
C TRP A 47 -3.77 -1.59 -9.18
N GLY A 48 -3.92 -2.88 -8.87
CA GLY A 48 -3.01 -3.63 -8.01
C GLY A 48 -1.54 -3.54 -8.45
N THR A 49 -1.32 -3.62 -9.76
CA THR A 49 0.02 -3.47 -10.35
C THR A 49 0.53 -2.03 -10.24
N ALA A 50 -0.33 -1.04 -10.51
CA ALA A 50 -0.02 0.38 -10.34
C ALA A 50 0.33 0.73 -8.89
N PHE A 51 -0.38 0.17 -7.90
CA PHE A 51 -0.07 0.30 -6.47
C PHE A 51 1.34 -0.18 -6.16
N CYS A 52 1.73 -1.36 -6.64
CA CYS A 52 3.06 -1.91 -6.38
C CYS A 52 4.16 -1.06 -7.03
N GLY A 53 3.95 -0.59 -8.25
CA GLY A 53 4.86 0.34 -8.91
C GLY A 53 5.06 1.62 -8.10
N LEU A 54 3.97 2.25 -7.65
CA LEU A 54 4.04 3.45 -6.81
C LEU A 54 4.67 3.18 -5.44
N ALA A 55 4.40 2.01 -4.83
CA ALA A 55 4.98 1.62 -3.55
C ALA A 55 6.51 1.51 -3.62
N VAL A 56 7.04 0.91 -4.69
CA VAL A 56 8.49 0.85 -4.91
C VAL A 56 9.10 2.25 -5.04
N LEU A 57 8.36 3.21 -5.62
CA LEU A 57 8.80 4.60 -5.74
C LEU A 57 8.89 5.34 -4.39
N LEU A 58 8.31 4.82 -3.31
CA LEU A 58 8.45 5.37 -1.96
C LEU A 58 9.89 5.34 -1.44
N ARG A 59 10.75 4.49 -2.03
CA ARG A 59 12.19 4.47 -1.72
C ARG A 59 12.93 5.73 -2.17
N ARG A 60 12.27 6.60 -2.94
CA ARG A 60 12.82 7.87 -3.45
C ARG A 60 12.06 9.04 -2.82
N PRO A 61 12.64 10.24 -2.72
CA PRO A 61 11.98 11.44 -2.19
C PRO A 61 10.95 12.03 -3.18
N ARG A 62 10.00 11.20 -3.64
CA ARG A 62 8.97 11.55 -4.62
C ARG A 62 7.63 11.72 -3.92
N ASN A 63 7.37 12.93 -3.44
CA ASN A 63 6.11 13.24 -2.75
C ASN A 63 4.86 12.94 -3.59
N TRP A 64 4.94 13.09 -4.92
CA TRP A 64 3.81 12.77 -5.81
C TRP A 64 3.41 11.30 -5.75
N ALA A 65 4.35 10.35 -5.64
CA ALA A 65 4.05 8.93 -5.58
C ALA A 65 3.24 8.58 -4.31
N ARG A 66 3.57 9.26 -3.20
CA ARG A 66 2.81 9.16 -1.95
C ARG A 66 1.39 9.71 -2.09
N VAL A 67 1.22 10.87 -2.73
CA VAL A 67 -0.10 11.47 -2.95
C VAL A 67 -0.97 10.54 -3.79
N TRP A 68 -0.42 9.99 -4.87
CA TRP A 68 -1.13 9.00 -5.70
C TRP A 68 -1.50 7.74 -4.92
N LEU A 69 -0.57 7.16 -4.15
CA LEU A 69 -0.89 6.02 -3.29
C LEU A 69 -2.00 6.34 -2.28
N THR A 70 -1.95 7.52 -1.67
CA THR A 70 -2.96 7.97 -0.72
C THR A 70 -4.33 8.03 -1.38
N ALA A 71 -4.43 8.68 -2.54
CA ALA A 71 -5.67 8.79 -3.29
C ALA A 71 -6.23 7.42 -3.70
N LEU A 72 -5.37 6.55 -4.23
CA LEU A 72 -5.79 5.22 -4.66
C LEU A 72 -6.22 4.33 -3.48
N ILE A 73 -5.50 4.37 -2.35
CA ILE A 73 -5.91 3.66 -1.12
C ILE A 73 -7.26 4.19 -0.62
N ALA A 74 -7.48 5.52 -0.65
CA ALA A 74 -8.75 6.11 -0.23
C ALA A 74 -9.92 5.68 -1.13
N ILE A 75 -9.73 5.66 -2.46
CA ILE A 75 -10.74 5.15 -3.40
C ILE A 75 -11.08 3.69 -3.09
N GLN A 76 -10.06 2.86 -2.86
CA GLN A 76 -10.26 1.47 -2.46
C GLN A 76 -11.01 1.34 -1.12
N PHE A 77 -10.66 2.15 -0.13
CA PHE A 77 -11.31 2.15 1.16
C PHE A 77 -12.81 2.40 1.02
N VAL A 78 -13.20 3.39 0.20
CA VAL A 78 -14.60 3.71 -0.10
C VAL A 78 -15.27 2.57 -0.89
N GLY A 79 -14.62 2.05 -1.92
CA GLY A 79 -15.13 0.93 -2.70
C GLY A 79 -15.42 -0.31 -1.85
N LYS A 80 -14.53 -0.63 -0.90
CA LYS A 80 -14.76 -1.71 0.08
C LYS A 80 -15.94 -1.42 1.02
N GLY A 81 -16.21 -0.15 1.34
CA GLY A 81 -17.40 0.23 2.12
C GLY A 81 -18.70 -0.06 1.38
N VAL A 82 -18.74 0.19 0.07
CA VAL A 82 -19.90 -0.18 -0.75
C VAL A 82 -20.10 -1.70 -0.72
N VAL A 83 -19.03 -2.50 -0.92
CA VAL A 83 -19.12 -3.96 -0.85
C VAL A 83 -19.55 -4.43 0.54
N PHE A 84 -19.00 -3.85 1.60
CA PHE A 84 -19.34 -4.20 2.99
C PHE A 84 -20.83 -4.04 3.29
N VAL A 85 -21.45 -2.97 2.77
CA VAL A 85 -22.89 -2.69 2.96
C VAL A 85 -23.77 -3.66 2.18
N LEU A 86 -23.29 -4.17 1.04
CA LEU A 86 -24.06 -5.02 0.12
C LEU A 86 -23.81 -6.52 0.31
N GLU A 87 -22.87 -6.91 1.17
CA GLU A 87 -22.41 -8.28 1.34
C GLU A 87 -22.88 -8.87 2.66
N ASP A 88 -23.41 -10.10 2.63
CA ASP A 88 -23.92 -10.79 3.82
C ASP A 88 -23.02 -11.95 4.27
N ARG A 89 -22.03 -12.35 3.45
CA ARG A 89 -21.13 -13.46 3.78
C ARG A 89 -20.10 -13.01 4.82
N THR A 90 -20.20 -13.55 6.04
CA THR A 90 -19.29 -13.24 7.15
C THR A 90 -17.80 -13.36 6.79
N GLY A 91 -17.41 -14.38 6.01
CA GLY A 91 -16.03 -14.55 5.57
C GLY A 91 -15.52 -13.36 4.73
N VAL A 92 -16.35 -12.86 3.81
CA VAL A 92 -16.01 -11.70 2.97
C VAL A 92 -15.95 -10.43 3.82
N LEU A 93 -16.88 -10.25 4.75
CA LEU A 93 -16.88 -9.11 5.68
C LEU A 93 -15.62 -9.05 6.54
N VAL A 94 -15.15 -10.19 7.06
CA VAL A 94 -13.88 -10.28 7.80
C VAL A 94 -12.70 -9.87 6.92
N LEU A 95 -12.63 -10.37 5.67
CA LEU A 95 -11.59 -9.97 4.71
C LEU A 95 -11.62 -8.47 4.40
N ILE A 96 -12.80 -7.86 4.33
CA ILE A 96 -12.94 -6.42 4.13
C ILE A 96 -12.38 -5.65 5.32
N VAL A 97 -12.76 -6.01 6.55
CA VAL A 97 -12.29 -5.35 7.78
C VAL A 97 -10.77 -5.45 7.90
N VAL A 98 -10.20 -6.65 7.69
CA VAL A 98 -8.75 -6.84 7.68
C VAL A 98 -8.09 -5.95 6.62
N GLY A 99 -8.68 -5.87 5.43
CA GLY A 99 -8.22 -4.98 4.37
C GLY A 99 -8.22 -3.51 4.79
N TRP A 100 -9.27 -3.02 5.46
CA TRP A 100 -9.32 -1.67 6.00
C TRP A 100 -8.25 -1.41 7.05
N THR A 101 -8.01 -2.36 7.96
CA THR A 101 -6.93 -2.23 8.96
C THR A 101 -5.58 -2.04 8.28
N VAL A 102 -5.26 -2.84 7.25
CA VAL A 102 -4.01 -2.70 6.48
C VAL A 102 -3.96 -1.35 5.75
N MET A 103 -5.06 -0.91 5.13
CA MET A 103 -5.11 0.39 4.45
C MET A 103 -4.85 1.56 5.40
N ILE A 104 -5.49 1.57 6.58
CA ILE A 104 -5.30 2.61 7.60
C ILE A 104 -3.85 2.61 8.07
N ALA A 105 -3.27 1.44 8.35
CA ALA A 105 -1.88 1.31 8.74
C ALA A 105 -0.93 1.86 7.66
N VAL A 106 -1.14 1.51 6.39
CA VAL A 106 -0.34 2.02 5.27
C VAL A 106 -0.48 3.54 5.15
N LEU A 107 -1.69 4.09 5.23
CA LEU A 107 -1.91 5.54 5.20
C LEU A 107 -1.17 6.26 6.33
N ALA A 108 -1.23 5.73 7.55
CA ALA A 108 -0.47 6.28 8.67
C ALA A 108 1.04 6.26 8.37
N LEU A 109 1.57 5.13 7.89
CA LEU A 109 2.99 4.95 7.56
C LEU A 109 3.47 5.89 6.44
N LEU A 110 2.66 6.11 5.40
CA LEU A 110 2.98 7.04 4.32
C LEU A 110 3.25 8.46 4.85
N TRP A 111 2.53 8.86 5.90
CA TRP A 111 2.51 10.23 6.39
C TRP A 111 3.24 10.48 7.72
N VAL A 112 3.88 9.47 8.35
CA VAL A 112 4.85 9.60 9.48
C VAL A 112 5.88 10.70 9.22
N PRO A 113 6.29 11.59 10.14
CA PRO A 113 7.21 12.72 9.89
C PRO A 113 8.50 12.42 9.09
N PRO A 114 9.08 13.42 8.37
CA PRO A 114 10.21 13.20 7.44
C PRO A 114 11.46 12.59 8.08
N SER A 115 11.67 12.87 9.37
CA SER A 115 12.75 12.31 10.20
C SER A 115 12.74 10.78 10.27
N GLY A 116 11.62 10.12 9.96
CA GLY A 116 11.50 8.67 9.89
C GLY A 116 11.23 8.11 8.48
N ARG A 117 11.32 8.93 7.41
CA ARG A 117 10.84 8.58 6.05
C ARG A 117 11.92 8.46 4.98
N PHE A 118 13.02 9.17 5.13
CA PHE A 118 14.08 9.19 4.12
C PHE A 118 15.37 8.64 4.71
N PHE A 119 16.19 8.04 3.86
CA PHE A 119 17.61 7.87 4.17
C PHE A 119 18.15 9.22 4.63
N GLY A 120 18.93 9.25 5.72
CA GLY A 120 19.47 10.50 6.24
C GLY A 120 20.18 11.25 5.11
N SER A 121 19.59 12.36 4.67
CA SER A 121 20.22 13.26 3.71
C SER A 121 21.51 13.72 4.38
N ALA A 122 22.67 13.35 3.83
CA ALA A 122 23.90 14.00 4.24
C ALA A 122 23.70 15.52 4.09
N PRO A 123 24.15 16.34 5.06
CA PRO A 123 24.13 17.79 4.89
C PRO A 123 24.85 18.12 3.57
N ARG A 124 24.23 18.92 2.72
CA ARG A 124 24.96 19.51 1.59
C ARG A 124 26.00 20.44 2.21
N THR A 125 27.25 20.00 2.25
CA THR A 125 28.37 20.88 2.57
C THR A 125 28.48 21.89 1.42
N SER A 126 28.10 23.13 1.69
CA SER A 126 28.41 24.31 0.89
C SER A 126 29.87 24.69 1.05
#